data_AF-A0A533WW12-F1
#
_entry.id   AF-A0A533WW12-F1
#
_cell.length_a   1.000
_cell.length_b   1.000
_cell.length_c   1.000
_cell.angle_alpha   90.00
_cell.angle_beta   90.00
_cell.angle_gamma   90.00
#
_symmetry.space_group_name_H-M   'P 1'
#
loop_
_entity.id
_entity.type
_entity.pdbx_description
1 polymer ?
#
loop_
_entity_poly.entity_id
_entity_poly.type
_entity_poly.pdbx_seq_one_letter_code
_entity_poly.pdbx_strand_id
1 'polypeptide(L)'
;MVTVTSVIPRYNEYGHIVAVRVGLKNELPQNAEAEISITVSNQAVGDSNKREGKNSKNVVVPPYTTKEDDIPLDSSILVKSGTTSICLLVT
;
A
#
# COMPACT_ATOMS: atom_id res chain seq x y z
N MET A 1 8.92 8.13 -14.23
CA MET A 1 7.94 8.26 -13.13
C MET A 1 7.67 6.87 -12.56
N VAL A 2 7.44 6.73 -11.26
CA VAL A 2 6.92 5.46 -10.70
C VAL A 2 5.41 5.58 -10.64
N THR A 3 4.70 4.57 -11.15
CA THR A 3 3.24 4.53 -11.18
C THR A 3 2.72 3.29 -10.48
N VAL A 4 1.57 3.42 -9.81
CA VAL A 4 0.85 2.27 -9.24
C VAL A 4 0.03 1.65 -10.36
N THR A 5 0.27 0.37 -10.65
CA THR A 5 -0.43 -0.37 -11.74
C THR A 5 -1.52 -1.30 -11.22
N SER A 6 -1.39 -1.78 -9.98
CA SER A 6 -2.38 -2.66 -9.36
C SER A 6 -2.40 -2.50 -7.84
N VAL A 7 -3.58 -2.70 -7.24
CA VAL A 7 -3.77 -2.76 -5.78
C VAL A 7 -4.73 -3.90 -5.50
N ILE A 8 -4.24 -4.99 -4.93
CA ILE A 8 -5.01 -6.23 -4.76
C ILE A 8 -4.96 -6.64 -3.28
N PRO A 9 -6.10 -6.74 -2.58
CA PRO A 9 -6.13 -7.24 -1.21
C PRO A 9 -5.80 -8.74 -1.16
N ARG A 10 -5.05 -9.15 -0.13
CA ARG A 10 -4.74 -10.55 0.17
C ARG A 10 -5.50 -10.96 1.42
N TYR A 11 -6.26 -12.05 1.31
CA TYR A 11 -7.11 -12.56 2.37
C TYR A 11 -6.50 -13.81 3.00
N ASN A 12 -6.72 -14.00 4.31
CA ASN A 12 -6.50 -15.29 4.96
C ASN A 12 -7.71 -16.22 4.80
N GLU A 13 -7.62 -17.42 5.36
CA GLU A 13 -8.69 -18.43 5.33
C GLU A 13 -10.02 -17.98 5.99
N TYR A 14 -9.96 -16.99 6.90
CA TYR A 14 -11.11 -16.41 7.58
C TYR A 14 -11.72 -15.22 6.84
N GLY A 15 -11.18 -14.86 5.67
CA GLY A 15 -11.64 -13.70 4.88
C GLY A 15 -11.17 -12.34 5.41
N HIS A 16 -10.20 -12.30 6.32
CA HIS A 16 -9.58 -11.06 6.78
C HIS A 16 -8.48 -10.61 5.80
N ILE A 17 -8.42 -9.31 5.51
CA ILE A 17 -7.31 -8.74 4.73
C ILE A 17 -6.05 -8.75 5.61
N VAL A 18 -5.01 -9.44 5.17
CA VAL A 18 -3.73 -9.58 5.89
C VAL A 18 -2.57 -8.88 5.19
N ALA A 19 -2.75 -8.51 3.93
CA ALA A 19 -1.78 -7.72 3.17
C ALA A 19 -2.47 -7.04 1.97
N VAL A 20 -1.79 -6.06 1.38
CA VAL A 20 -2.16 -5.48 0.09
C VAL A 20 -0.99 -5.67 -0.85
N ARG A 21 -1.25 -6.31 -1.98
CA ARG A 21 -0.30 -6.41 -3.08
C ARG A 21 -0.36 -5.13 -3.90
N VAL A 22 0.77 -4.46 -4.06
CA VAL A 22 0.89 -3.25 -4.86
C VAL A 22 1.81 -3.52 -6.03
N GLY A 23 1.32 -3.29 -7.25
CA GLY A 23 2.12 -3.26 -8.46
C GLY A 23 2.69 -1.87 -8.69
N LEU A 24 4.02 -1.76 -8.80
CA LEU A 24 4.71 -0.53 -9.15
C LEU A 24 5.44 -0.69 -10.48
N LYS A 25 5.22 0.24 -11.40
CA LYS A 25 5.96 0.32 -12.67
C LYS A 25 6.91 1.51 -12.63
N ASN A 26 8.19 1.25 -12.87
CA ASN A 26 9.19 2.29 -13.00
C ASN A 26 9.43 2.61 -14.48
N GLU A 27 9.17 3.85 -14.87
CA GLU A 27 9.39 4.35 -16.23
C GLU A 27 10.68 5.17 -16.36
N LEU A 28 11.55 5.14 -15.34
CA LEU A 28 12.85 5.84 -15.33
C LEU A 28 13.98 4.92 -15.82
N PRO A 29 15.07 5.47 -16.38
CA PRO A 29 16.27 4.73 -16.75
C PRO A 29 17.14 4.30 -15.55
N GLN A 30 16.71 4.58 -14.32
CA GLN A 30 17.43 4.30 -13.08
C GLN A 30 16.52 3.63 -12.06
N ASN A 31 17.09 2.98 -11.05
CA ASN A 31 16.33 2.45 -9.93
C ASN A 31 15.49 3.56 -9.30
N ALA A 32 14.25 3.24 -8.98
CA ALA A 32 13.40 4.11 -8.20
C ALA A 32 13.09 3.43 -6.87
N GLU A 33 13.20 4.20 -5.79
CA GLU A 33 12.76 3.78 -4.47
C GLU A 33 11.37 4.35 -4.25
N ALA A 34 10.46 3.53 -3.74
CA ALA A 34 9.12 3.96 -3.37
C ALA A 34 8.86 3.54 -1.92
N GLU A 35 8.57 4.51 -1.06
CA GLU A 35 8.07 4.23 0.28
C GLU A 35 6.56 4.05 0.21
N ILE A 36 6.10 2.81 0.27
CA ILE A 36 4.67 2.53 0.27
C ILE A 36 4.21 2.40 1.72
N SER A 37 3.32 3.30 2.14
CA SER A 37 2.66 3.25 3.46
C SER A 37 1.19 2.87 3.29
N ILE A 38 0.62 2.12 4.24
CA ILE A 38 -0.81 1.88 4.32
C ILE A 38 -1.35 2.50 5.61
N THR A 39 -2.26 3.45 5.44
CA THR A 39 -3.05 4.03 6.53
C THR A 39 -4.45 3.45 6.47
N VAL A 40 -5.04 3.14 7.64
CA VAL A 40 -6.45 2.77 7.75
C VAL A 40 -7.16 3.82 8.58
N SER A 41 -8.23 4.37 8.00
CA SER A 41 -9.09 5.35 8.66
C SER A 41 -10.53 4.85 8.64
N ASN A 42 -11.25 5.08 9.74
CA ASN A 42 -12.70 4.87 9.84
C ASN A 42 -13.49 6.17 9.56
N GLN A 43 -12.80 7.25 9.16
CA GLN A 43 -13.39 8.51 8.76
C GLN A 43 -13.25 8.67 7.25
N ALA A 44 -14.30 9.18 6.59
CA ALA A 44 -14.24 9.55 5.18
C ALA A 44 -13.04 10.48 4.95
N VAL A 45 -12.41 10.36 3.78
CA VAL A 45 -11.06 10.81 3.35
C VAL A 45 -10.68 12.30 3.63
N GLY A 46 -11.54 13.10 4.27
CA GLY A 46 -11.34 14.53 4.52
C GLY A 46 -10.40 14.93 5.68
N ASP A 47 -10.22 14.11 6.72
CA ASP A 47 -9.64 14.61 7.99
C ASP A 47 -8.30 13.99 8.45
N SER A 48 -7.75 13.01 7.74
CA SER A 48 -6.63 12.21 8.27
C SER A 48 -5.32 12.39 7.49
N ASN A 49 -4.68 13.55 7.68
CA ASN A 49 -3.27 13.79 7.28
C ASN A 49 -2.24 13.41 8.37
N LYS A 50 -2.65 12.63 9.38
CA LYS A 50 -1.69 12.08 10.36
C LYS A 50 -1.00 10.85 9.77
N ARG A 51 0.16 11.10 9.16
CA ARG A 51 1.12 10.10 8.70
C ARG A 51 1.76 9.37 9.88
N GLU A 52 1.11 8.36 10.41
CA GLU A 52 1.78 7.31 11.19
C GLU A 52 1.25 5.95 10.72
N GLY A 53 1.66 5.55 9.52
CA GLY A 53 1.42 4.21 9.01
C GLY A 53 2.37 3.24 9.71
N LYS A 54 1.88 2.47 10.69
CA LYS A 54 2.63 1.33 11.26
C LYS A 54 2.93 0.22 10.23
N ASN A 55 2.36 0.32 9.02
CA ASN A 55 2.51 -0.62 7.91
C ASN A 55 3.14 0.11 6.71
N SER A 56 4.45 0.28 6.71
CA SER A 56 5.19 0.83 5.57
C SER A 56 6.25 -0.15 5.05
N LYS A 57 6.56 -0.07 3.77
CA LYS A 57 7.60 -0.87 3.12
C LYS A 57 8.29 -0.05 2.04
N ASN A 58 9.62 -0.06 2.05
CA ASN A 58 10.43 0.48 0.97
C ASN A 58 10.57 -0.57 -0.13
N VAL A 59 10.26 -0.18 -1.35
CA VAL A 59 10.33 -1.05 -2.53
C VAL A 59 11.25 -0.40 -3.56
N VAL A 60 12.34 -1.10 -3.88
CA VAL A 60 13.22 -0.74 -5.01
C VAL A 60 12.66 -1.37 -6.28
N VAL A 61 12.35 -0.54 -7.27
CA VAL A 61 11.83 -0.94 -8.59
C VAL A 61 12.89 -0.69 -9.67
N PRO A 62 13.42 -1.74 -10.32
CA PRO A 62 14.43 -1.59 -11.37
C PRO A 62 13.94 -0.79 -12.59
N PRO A 63 14.85 -0.25 -13.42
CA PRO A 63 14.50 0.56 -14.60
C PRO A 63 13.58 -0.18 -15.57
N TYR A 64 12.53 0.49 -16.06
CA TYR A 64 11.59 -0.06 -17.05
C TYR A 64 10.94 -1.40 -16.70
N THR A 65 10.85 -1.70 -15.41
CA THR A 65 10.23 -2.93 -14.91
C THR A 65 8.95 -2.66 -14.13
N THR A 66 8.15 -3.70 -13.99
CA THR A 66 7.06 -3.76 -13.02
C THR A 66 7.47 -4.70 -11.90
N LYS A 67 7.27 -4.27 -10.65
CA LYS A 67 7.49 -5.07 -9.46
C LYS A 67 6.20 -5.12 -8.66
N GLU A 68 5.83 -6.30 -8.22
CA GLU A 68 4.76 -6.48 -7.25
C GLU A 68 5.38 -6.76 -5.88
N ASP A 69 4.81 -6.14 -4.85
CA ASP A 69 5.21 -6.42 -3.49
C ASP A 69 4.00 -6.51 -2.57
N ASP A 70 4.06 -7.46 -1.64
CA ASP A 70 3.04 -7.64 -0.61
C ASP A 70 3.43 -6.77 0.60
N ILE A 71 2.55 -5.83 0.93
CA ILE A 71 2.70 -4.98 2.11
C ILE A 71 1.84 -5.57 3.21
N PRO A 72 2.45 -6.05 4.30
CA PRO A 72 1.70 -6.64 5.40
C PRO A 72 0.78 -5.59 6.01
N LEU A 73 -0.42 -6.01 6.32
CA LEU A 73 -1.35 -5.26 7.16
C LEU A 73 -1.35 -5.93 8.52
N ASP A 74 -0.95 -5.18 9.55
CA ASP A 74 -1.12 -5.68 10.92
C ASP A 74 -2.59 -6.05 11.17
N SER A 75 -2.79 -7.32 11.55
CA SER A 75 -4.06 -7.92 11.94
C SER A 75 -4.81 -7.20 13.05
N SER A 76 -4.15 -6.27 13.77
CA SER A 76 -4.79 -5.37 14.73
C SER A 76 -5.78 -4.39 14.09
N ILE A 77 -5.72 -4.23 12.76
CA ILE A 77 -6.71 -3.49 11.97
C ILE A 77 -7.94 -4.40 11.77
N LEU A 78 -8.71 -4.57 12.84
CA LEU A 78 -10.09 -5.03 12.75
C LEU A 78 -10.90 -3.92 12.05
N VAL A 79 -11.28 -4.15 10.80
CA VAL A 79 -12.28 -3.31 10.10
C VAL A 79 -13.61 -3.46 10.84
N LYS A 80 -13.79 -2.67 11.89
CA LYS A 80 -15.13 -2.43 12.46
C LYS A 80 -15.93 -1.72 11.38
N SER A 81 -17.15 -2.19 11.12
CA SER A 81 -18.10 -1.67 10.11
C SER A 81 -17.81 -0.24 9.62
N GLY A 82 -17.37 -0.09 8.37
CA GLY A 82 -16.99 1.19 7.78
C GLY A 82 -16.21 1.03 6.47
N THR A 83 -15.84 2.15 5.85
CA THR A 83 -15.01 2.18 4.65
C THR A 83 -13.55 2.34 5.04
N THR A 84 -12.69 1.38 4.67
CA THR A 84 -11.24 1.50 4.84
C THR A 84 -10.61 2.03 3.55
N SER A 85 -9.92 3.17 3.63
CA SER A 85 -9.16 3.73 2.51
C SER A 85 -7.67 3.45 2.69
N ILE A 86 -7.05 2.81 1.70
CA ILE A 86 -5.60 2.62 1.63
C ILE A 86 -5.02 3.78 0.83
N CYS A 87 -4.22 4.64 1.48
CA CYS A 87 -3.51 5.72 0.81
C CYS A 87 -2.09 5.25 0.52
N LEU A 88 -1.68 5.23 -0.76
CA LEU A 88 -0.32 4.88 -1.18
C LEU A 88 0.45 6.18 -1.43
N LEU A 89 1.47 6.43 -0.62
CA LEU A 89 2.48 7.43 -0.94
C LEU A 89 3.53 6.76 -1.82
N VAL A 90 4.00 7.47 -2.85
CA VAL A 90 5.13 7.07 -3.68
C VAL A 90 5.99 8.31 -3.79
N THR A 91 7.09 8.33 -3.04
CA THR A 91 8.07 9.43 -3.01
C THR A 91 9.19 9.19 -4.00
#